data_AF-A0A060HGQ4-F1
#
_entry.id   AF-A0A060HGQ4-F1
#
_cell.length_a   1.000
_cell.length_b   1.000
_cell.length_c   1.000
_cell.angle_alpha   90.00
_cell.angle_beta   90.00
_cell.angle_gamma   90.00
#
_symmetry.space_group_name_H-M   'P 1'
#
loop_
_entity.id
_entity.type
_entity.pdbx_description
1 polymer ?
#
loop_
_entity_poly.entity_id
_entity_poly.type
_entity_poly.pdbx_seq_one_letter_code
_entity_poly.pdbx_strand_id
1 'polypeptide(L)'
;MSNQNIFQAFEEAKKASGKFLKLAPGERRTLQFNVNRIEIADSEFEGKKTGGKSIHFTVIDPKEPQAEKVLSMGVKKADAIMALLKAGKNLLDIQKIGSGKDSQFIAIPL
;
A
#
# COMPACT_ATOMS: atom_id res chain seq x y z
N MET A 1 -2.53 -24.34 23.04
CA MET A 1 -3.07 -23.37 22.06
C MET A 1 -3.72 -24.17 20.94
N SER A 2 -5.02 -23.99 20.72
CA SER A 2 -5.85 -24.86 19.87
C SER A 2 -5.61 -24.59 18.38
N ASN A 3 -5.41 -25.64 17.58
CA ASN A 3 -5.13 -25.57 16.14
C ASN A 3 -6.19 -24.79 15.31
N GLN A 4 -7.40 -24.58 15.84
CA GLN A 4 -8.45 -23.77 15.20
C GLN A 4 -8.07 -22.30 14.99
N ASN A 5 -7.26 -21.71 15.89
CA ASN A 5 -6.86 -20.30 15.76
C ASN A 5 -5.90 -20.06 14.58
N ILE A 6 -5.12 -21.08 14.16
CA ILE A 6 -4.11 -20.92 13.09
C ILE A 6 -4.78 -20.86 11.72
N PHE A 7 -5.80 -21.69 11.47
CA PHE A 7 -6.52 -21.69 10.19
C PHE A 7 -7.36 -20.42 10.01
N GLN A 8 -7.97 -19.94 11.09
CA GLN A 8 -8.71 -18.69 11.07
C GLN A 8 -7.77 -17.49 10.82
N ALA A 9 -6.62 -17.44 11.50
CA ALA A 9 -5.58 -16.45 11.26
C ALA A 9 -5.02 -16.51 9.82
N PHE A 10 -4.86 -17.71 9.25
CA PHE A 10 -4.43 -17.88 7.86
C PHE A 10 -5.45 -17.34 6.85
N GLU A 11 -6.74 -17.64 7.03
CA GLU A 11 -7.81 -17.14 6.17
C GLU A 11 -7.99 -15.62 6.31
N GLU A 12 -7.86 -15.07 7.52
CA GLU A 12 -7.82 -13.63 7.75
C GLU A 12 -6.60 -12.97 7.09
N ALA A 13 -5.41 -13.57 7.18
CA ALA A 13 -4.20 -13.09 6.50
C ALA A 13 -4.34 -13.15 4.97
N LYS A 14 -5.01 -14.18 4.44
CA LYS A 14 -5.30 -14.34 3.01
C LYS A 14 -6.29 -13.28 2.51
N LYS A 15 -7.37 -13.02 3.26
CA LYS A 15 -8.32 -11.93 2.99
C LYS A 15 -7.65 -10.56 3.06
N ALA A 16 -6.81 -10.32 4.07
CA ALA A 16 -6.01 -9.10 4.18
C ALA A 16 -5.05 -8.95 2.99
N SER A 17 -4.42 -10.05 2.54
CA SER A 17 -3.58 -10.06 1.33
C SER A 17 -4.35 -9.74 0.05
N GLY A 18 -5.67 -9.91 0.04
CA GLY A 18 -6.53 -9.53 -1.08
C GLY A 18 -6.82 -8.02 -1.14
N LYS A 19 -6.84 -7.32 -0.01
CA LYS A 19 -7.10 -5.87 0.05
C LYS A 19 -5.86 -5.03 -0.21
N PHE A 20 -4.70 -5.44 0.30
CA PHE A 20 -3.46 -4.66 0.17
C PHE A 20 -2.69 -5.01 -1.11
N LEU A 21 -2.28 -3.98 -1.85
CA LEU A 21 -1.38 -4.12 -2.99
C LEU A 21 0.04 -4.36 -2.47
N LYS A 22 0.59 -5.53 -2.81
CA LYS A 22 2.00 -5.86 -2.56
C LYS A 22 2.79 -5.69 -3.85
N LEU A 23 3.75 -4.77 -3.84
CA LEU A 23 4.75 -4.64 -4.89
C LEU A 23 6.02 -5.38 -4.49
N ALA A 24 6.55 -6.22 -5.37
CA ALA A 24 7.86 -6.85 -5.22
C ALA A 24 8.99 -5.82 -5.47
N PRO A 25 10.19 -6.00 -4.89
CA PRO A 25 11.35 -5.19 -5.24
C PRO A 25 11.61 -5.23 -6.75
N GLY A 26 11.77 -4.06 -7.38
CA GLY A 26 11.94 -3.91 -8.83
C GLY A 26 10.62 -3.90 -9.61
N GLU A 27 9.49 -4.28 -8.99
CA GLU A 27 8.19 -4.25 -9.65
C GLU A 27 7.77 -2.82 -9.94
N ARG A 28 7.21 -2.62 -11.13
CA ARG A 28 6.67 -1.37 -11.64
C ARG A 28 5.23 -1.58 -12.07
N ARG A 29 4.33 -0.69 -11.63
CA ARG A 29 2.90 -0.82 -11.85
C ARG A 29 2.24 0.55 -11.99
N THR A 30 1.44 0.70 -13.03
CA THR A 30 0.58 1.86 -13.21
C THR A 30 -0.64 1.77 -12.30
N LEU A 31 -0.89 2.83 -11.53
CA LEU A 31 -1.95 2.87 -10.54
C LEU A 31 -2.70 4.20 -10.64
N GLN A 32 -4.02 4.11 -10.67
CA GLN A 32 -4.93 5.25 -10.56
C GLN A 32 -5.28 5.46 -9.09
N PHE A 33 -4.87 6.59 -8.52
CA PHE A 33 -5.10 6.95 -7.13
C PHE A 33 -6.44 7.65 -6.95
N ASN A 34 -7.17 7.27 -5.90
CA ASN A 34 -8.38 7.97 -5.47
C ASN A 34 -8.04 8.95 -4.33
N VAL A 35 -7.91 10.24 -4.66
CA VAL A 35 -7.53 11.30 -3.71
C VAL A 35 -8.55 11.51 -2.58
N ASN A 36 -9.80 11.07 -2.76
CA ASN A 36 -10.85 11.16 -1.74
C ASN A 36 -10.80 10.00 -0.74
N ARG A 37 -9.92 9.01 -0.96
CA ARG A 37 -9.83 7.77 -0.17
C ARG A 37 -8.38 7.49 0.25
N ILE A 38 -7.82 8.47 0.95
CA ILE A 38 -6.50 8.39 1.59
C ILE A 38 -6.70 8.37 3.09
N GLU A 39 -6.19 7.34 3.76
CA GLU A 39 -6.34 7.15 5.20
C GLU A 39 -4.97 7.14 5.88
N ILE A 40 -4.93 7.60 7.14
CA ILE A 40 -3.76 7.47 8.01
C ILE A 40 -4.06 6.36 9.02
N ALA A 41 -3.24 5.33 9.04
CA ALA A 41 -3.37 4.20 9.96
C ALA A 41 -2.14 4.11 10.88
N ASP A 42 -2.35 3.69 12.13
CA ASP A 42 -1.26 3.35 13.03
C ASP A 42 -0.52 2.11 12.50
N SER A 43 0.81 2.13 12.53
CA SER A 43 1.61 0.96 12.18
C SER A 43 1.63 -0.02 13.36
N GLU A 44 1.02 -1.20 13.21
CA GLU A 44 1.11 -2.27 14.20
C GLU A 44 2.19 -3.30 13.80
N PHE A 45 3.02 -3.70 14.77
CA PHE A 45 3.92 -4.83 14.65
C PHE A 45 3.73 -5.74 15.85
N GLU A 46 3.36 -7.00 15.61
CA GLU A 46 3.09 -8.01 16.66
C GLU A 46 2.05 -7.56 17.71
N GLY A 47 0.99 -6.87 17.28
CA GLY A 47 -0.08 -6.39 18.17
C GLY A 47 0.33 -5.21 19.07
N LYS A 48 1.55 -4.69 18.90
CA LYS A 48 1.99 -3.44 19.53
C LYS A 48 1.97 -2.33 18.50
N LYS A 49 1.37 -1.20 18.86
CA LYS A 49 1.51 0.05 18.11
C LYS A 49 2.99 0.40 18.07
N THR A 50 3.63 0.19 16.94
CA THR A 50 4.90 0.87 16.66
C THR A 50 4.50 2.32 16.42
N GLY A 51 5.13 3.30 17.07
CA GLY A 51 4.74 4.72 16.96
C GLY A 51 4.87 5.34 15.56
N GLY A 52 4.96 4.53 14.50
CA GLY A 52 4.90 4.93 13.10
C GLY A 52 3.46 5.07 12.61
N LYS A 53 3.26 6.01 11.68
CA LYS A 53 2.03 6.15 10.90
C LYS A 53 2.26 5.63 9.49
N SER A 54 1.24 4.98 8.95
CA SER A 54 1.17 4.51 7.57
C SER A 54 0.12 5.32 6.82
N ILE A 55 0.37 5.60 5.54
CA ILE A 55 -0.61 6.18 4.62
C ILE A 55 -1.16 5.05 3.76
N HIS A 56 -2.47 4.94 3.72
CA HIS A 56 -3.21 4.00 2.89
C HIS A 56 -3.82 4.73 1.71
N PHE A 57 -3.34 4.43 0.51
CA PHE A 57 -3.90 4.93 -0.73
C PHE A 57 -4.84 3.89 -1.33
N THR A 58 -6.09 4.27 -1.55
CA THR A 58 -6.97 3.47 -2.41
C THR A 58 -6.55 3.68 -3.87
N VAL A 59 -6.20 2.59 -4.54
CA VAL A 59 -5.71 2.58 -5.92
C VAL A 59 -6.47 1.56 -6.75
N ILE A 60 -6.56 1.84 -8.05
CA ILE A 60 -7.08 0.92 -9.07
C ILE A 60 -5.93 0.65 -10.05
N ASP A 61 -5.69 -0.62 -10.36
CA ASP A 61 -4.80 -0.99 -11.46
C ASP A 61 -5.61 -0.90 -12.76
N PRO A 62 -5.22 -0.09 -13.76
CA PRO A 62 -5.97 0.01 -15.02
C PRO A 62 -6.07 -1.32 -15.78
N LYS A 63 -5.20 -2.29 -15.51
CA LYS A 63 -5.28 -3.65 -16.08
C LYS A 63 -6.32 -4.52 -15.37
N GLU A 64 -6.68 -4.18 -14.14
CA GLU A 64 -7.69 -4.84 -13.31
C GLU A 64 -8.67 -3.82 -12.73
N PRO A 65 -9.44 -3.09 -13.57
CA PRO A 65 -10.18 -1.90 -13.17
C PRO A 65 -11.32 -2.16 -12.16
N GLN A 66 -11.72 -3.44 -12.00
CA GLN A 66 -12.75 -3.83 -11.04
C GLN A 66 -12.21 -4.08 -9.63
N ALA A 67 -10.89 -4.08 -9.44
CA ALA A 67 -10.25 -4.43 -8.17
C ALA A 67 -9.59 -3.21 -7.52
N GLU A 68 -10.30 -2.58 -6.59
CA GLU A 68 -9.68 -1.61 -5.70
C GLU A 68 -8.72 -2.30 -4.73
N LYS A 69 -7.54 -1.70 -4.55
CA LYS A 69 -6.52 -2.17 -3.61
C LYS A 69 -6.03 -1.02 -2.75
N VAL A 70 -5.38 -1.37 -1.64
CA VAL A 70 -4.71 -0.41 -0.75
C VAL A 70 -3.22 -0.51 -0.94
N LEU A 71 -2.60 0.55 -1.47
CA LEU A 71 -1.15 0.73 -1.40
C LEU A 71 -0.81 1.40 -0.06
N SER A 72 -0.12 0.66 0.81
CA SER A 72 0.27 1.12 2.15
C SER A 72 1.77 1.39 2.22
N MET A 73 2.15 2.54 2.80
CA MET A 73 3.55 2.89 3.04
C MET A 73 3.69 3.90 4.19
N GLY A 74 4.88 4.01 4.77
CA GLY A 74 5.16 5.00 5.82
C GLY A 74 5.13 6.44 5.30
N VAL A 75 4.82 7.41 6.17
CA VAL A 75 4.65 8.84 5.84
C VAL A 75 5.78 9.39 4.96
N LYS A 76 7.05 9.20 5.36
CA LYS A 76 8.20 9.72 4.59
C LYS A 76 8.28 9.18 3.16
N LYS A 77 7.82 7.93 2.95
CA LYS A 77 7.83 7.30 1.62
C LYS A 77 6.66 7.80 0.76
N ALA A 78 5.58 8.25 1.41
CA ALA A 78 4.39 8.78 0.77
C ALA A 78 4.55 10.22 0.25
N ASP A 79 5.54 10.99 0.72
CA ASP A 79 5.68 12.42 0.43
C ASP A 79 5.73 12.73 -1.07
N ALA A 80 6.50 11.96 -1.85
CA ALA A 80 6.61 12.15 -3.31
C ALA A 80 5.27 11.91 -4.02
N ILE A 81 4.53 10.86 -3.62
CA ILE A 81 3.20 10.57 -4.16
C ILE A 81 2.22 11.67 -3.78
N MET A 82 2.21 12.10 -2.51
CA MET A 82 1.32 13.17 -2.03
C MET A 82 1.57 14.49 -2.76
N ALA A 83 2.82 14.83 -3.08
CA ALA A 83 3.13 16.03 -3.87
C ALA A 83 2.53 15.96 -5.28
N LEU A 84 2.62 14.81 -5.96
CA LEU A 84 2.01 14.59 -7.27
C LEU A 84 0.48 14.65 -7.21
N LEU A 85 -0.12 14.02 -6.20
CA LEU A 85 -1.57 14.06 -5.99
C LEU A 85 -2.09 15.48 -5.74
N LYS A 86 -1.38 16.28 -4.94
CA LYS A 86 -1.70 17.70 -4.70
C LYS A 86 -1.62 18.54 -5.99
N ALA A 87 -0.74 18.17 -6.92
CA ALA A 87 -0.64 18.78 -8.25
C ALA A 87 -1.71 18.28 -9.24
N GLY A 88 -2.69 17.48 -8.79
CA GLY A 88 -3.74 16.92 -9.62
C GLY A 88 -3.33 15.71 -10.45
N LYS A 89 -2.13 15.16 -10.23
CA LYS A 89 -1.65 13.95 -10.93
C LYS A 89 -2.08 12.71 -10.15
N ASN A 90 -3.03 11.97 -10.69
CA ASN A 90 -3.64 10.82 -10.03
C ASN A 90 -3.37 9.47 -10.73
N LEU A 91 -2.95 9.47 -11.99
CA LEU A 91 -2.45 8.29 -12.69
C LEU A 91 -0.92 8.28 -12.60
N LEU A 92 -0.38 7.38 -11.78
CA LEU A 92 1.05 7.32 -11.51
C LEU A 92 1.61 5.94 -11.86
N ASP A 93 2.81 5.93 -12.40
CA ASP A 93 3.61 4.72 -12.51
C ASP A 93 4.48 4.58 -11.26
N ILE A 94 4.21 3.54 -10.47
CA ILE A 94 4.86 3.30 -9.18
C ILE A 94 5.86 2.18 -9.33
N GLN A 95 7.13 2.46 -9.02
CA GLN A 95 8.18 1.45 -8.94
C GLN A 95 8.66 1.30 -7.49
N LYS A 96 8.71 0.06 -7.00
CA LYS A 96 9.33 -0.21 -5.70
C LYS A 96 10.80 -0.56 -5.88
N ILE A 97 11.67 0.13 -5.15
CA ILE A 97 13.12 -0.15 -5.11
C ILE A 97 13.47 -0.71 -3.74
N GLY A 98 14.37 -1.70 -3.71
CA GLY A 98 14.84 -2.31 -2.46
C GLY A 98 13.79 -3.16 -1.74
N SER A 99 14.18 -3.72 -0.59
CA SER A 99 13.36 -4.62 0.21
C SER A 99 13.41 -4.23 1.70
N GLY A 100 12.46 -4.71 2.49
CA GLY A 100 12.43 -4.46 3.94
C GLY A 100 12.40 -2.96 4.30
N LYS A 101 13.26 -2.58 5.25
CA LYS A 101 13.34 -1.20 5.77
C LYS A 101 13.82 -0.20 4.72
N ASP A 102 14.71 -0.64 3.83
CA ASP A 102 15.34 0.18 2.79
C ASP A 102 14.47 0.35 1.54
N SER A 103 13.25 -0.21 1.55
CA SER A 103 12.32 -0.05 0.44
C SER A 103 11.99 1.42 0.18
N GLN A 104 12.00 1.82 -1.09
CA GLN A 104 11.58 3.14 -1.56
C GLN A 104 10.55 2.99 -2.68
N PHE A 105 9.80 4.05 -2.92
CA PHE A 105 8.84 4.13 -4.02
C PHE A 105 9.20 5.31 -4.91
N ILE A 106 9.42 5.04 -6.18
CA ILE A 106 9.50 6.06 -7.23
C ILE A 106 8.11 6.20 -7.83
N ALA A 107 7.64 7.44 -7.95
CA ALA A 107 6.36 7.76 -8.57
C ALA A 107 6.58 8.70 -9.75
N ILE A 108 6.08 8.31 -10.92
CA ILE A 108 6.19 9.08 -12.16
C ILE A 108 4.76 9.38 -12.64
N PRO A 109 4.38 10.65 -12.81
CA PRO A 109 3.06 10.97 -13.37
C PRO A 109 2.97 10.56 -14.84
N LEU A 110 1.83 9.99 -15.22
CA LEU A 110 1.48 9.70 -16.62
C LEU A 110 0.54 10.74 -17.20
#